data_AF-A0A958TV69-F1
#
_entry.id   AF-A0A958TV69-F1
#
_cell.length_a   1.000
_cell.length_b   1.000
_cell.length_c   1.000
_cell.angle_alpha   90.00
_cell.angle_beta   90.00
_cell.angle_gamma   90.00
#
_symmetry.space_group_name_H-M   'P 1'
#
loop_
_entity.id
_entity.type
_entity.pdbx_description
1 polymer ?
#
loop_
_entity_poly.entity_id
_entity_poly.type
_entity_poly.pdbx_seq_one_letter_code
_entity_poly.pdbx_strand_id
1 'polypeptide(L)'
;MFHHIHPYPPFIPENTTKLIVGTLPPPRFTTGELKEGDVDFCYGSRDGLLWPILDKIFGLDLKFETTAEAIEQREHFLIKRGIGICDMVASARREKIDASDIGMLEVELRDLVAILQQNPKIDTLLFTGGNSKNGPEYFFRRKLKEYNLSLKLVSNKAPRIHTFQLPENGRTVKTVSLIAPSGAANRAVGSLSAYKKMKDKFPEKTTVDFRVEQYRPFF
;
A
#
# COMPACT_ATOMS: atom_id res chain seq x y z
N MET A 1 10.93 -24.33 -4.77
CA MET A 1 10.17 -23.18 -4.26
C MET A 1 10.07 -22.13 -5.36
N PHE A 2 8.87 -21.61 -5.60
CA PHE A 2 8.65 -20.54 -6.59
C PHE A 2 9.36 -19.26 -6.14
N HIS A 3 10.04 -18.58 -7.06
CA HIS A 3 10.67 -17.28 -6.81
C HIS A 3 9.68 -16.17 -7.16
N HIS A 4 9.10 -15.55 -6.14
CA HIS A 4 8.11 -14.49 -6.30
C HIS A 4 8.83 -13.14 -6.33
N ILE A 5 9.12 -12.64 -7.53
CA ILE A 5 9.83 -11.37 -7.75
C ILE A 5 8.80 -10.27 -8.02
N HIS A 6 8.93 -9.13 -7.35
CA HIS A 6 8.09 -7.98 -7.65
C HIS A 6 8.33 -7.50 -9.09
N PRO A 7 7.31 -7.42 -9.97
CA PRO A 7 7.51 -7.15 -11.39
C PRO A 7 7.84 -5.69 -11.70
N TYR A 8 7.38 -4.74 -10.88
CA TYR A 8 7.56 -3.30 -11.15
C TYR A 8 8.64 -2.66 -10.27
N PRO A 9 9.45 -1.71 -10.77
CA PRO A 9 10.23 -0.82 -9.92
C PRO A 9 9.31 0.10 -9.09
N PRO A 10 9.79 0.73 -8.01
CA PRO A 10 9.08 1.84 -7.37
C PRO A 10 8.74 2.93 -8.40
N PHE A 11 7.48 3.37 -8.44
CA PHE A 11 7.08 4.52 -9.26
C PHE A 11 7.06 5.77 -8.40
N ILE A 12 8.05 6.66 -8.58
CA ILE A 12 8.24 7.85 -7.73
C ILE A 12 8.53 9.07 -8.63
N PRO A 13 7.51 9.86 -8.98
CA PRO A 13 7.70 11.11 -9.71
C PRO A 13 8.57 12.14 -8.95
N GLU A 14 9.23 13.05 -9.67
CA GLU A 14 10.20 14.02 -9.10
C GLU A 14 9.62 14.91 -7.97
N ASN A 15 8.32 15.21 -8.01
CA ASN A 15 7.64 16.06 -7.02
C ASN A 15 6.85 15.26 -5.98
N THR A 16 7.22 14.00 -5.75
CA THR A 16 6.52 13.14 -4.80
C THR A 16 6.66 13.66 -3.36
N THR A 17 5.53 13.87 -2.69
CA THR A 17 5.47 14.21 -1.25
C THR A 17 4.92 13.08 -0.40
N LYS A 18 4.16 12.15 -1.00
CA LYS A 18 3.59 10.99 -0.32
C LYS A 18 3.90 9.71 -1.07
N LEU A 19 4.17 8.64 -0.33
CA LEU A 19 4.46 7.33 -0.91
C LEU A 19 3.44 6.31 -0.39
N ILE A 20 2.65 5.74 -1.30
CA ILE A 20 1.82 4.57 -1.01
C ILE A 20 2.74 3.36 -0.93
N VAL A 21 2.65 2.61 0.16
CA VAL A 21 3.53 1.46 0.42
C VAL A 21 2.72 0.22 0.78
N GLY A 22 2.80 -0.81 -0.05
CA GLY A 22 2.20 -2.13 0.20
C GLY A 22 3.21 -3.22 0.46
N THR A 23 2.75 -4.46 0.35
CA THR A 23 3.56 -5.63 0.69
C THR A 23 4.24 -6.21 -0.55
N LEU A 24 3.46 -6.84 -1.43
CA LEU A 24 3.90 -7.54 -2.64
C LEU A 24 2.64 -7.88 -3.47
N PRO A 25 2.64 -7.75 -4.82
CA PRO A 25 1.49 -8.13 -5.63
C PRO A 25 1.31 -9.66 -5.66
N PRO A 26 0.17 -10.19 -6.14
CA PRO A 26 -0.02 -11.63 -6.31
C PRO A 26 1.00 -12.27 -7.29
N PRO A 27 1.41 -13.56 -7.11
CA PRO A 27 2.40 -14.23 -7.95
C PRO A 27 2.17 -14.18 -9.47
N ARG A 28 0.92 -14.11 -9.90
CA ARG A 28 0.57 -14.00 -11.33
C ARG A 28 1.10 -12.73 -12.00
N PHE A 29 1.37 -11.69 -11.21
CA PHE A 29 2.01 -10.47 -11.69
C PHE A 29 3.51 -10.68 -11.99
N THR A 30 4.15 -11.63 -11.31
CA THR A 30 5.52 -12.06 -11.65
C THR A 30 5.57 -12.88 -12.93
N THR A 31 4.57 -13.75 -13.16
CA THR A 31 4.53 -14.62 -14.34
C THR A 31 3.93 -13.95 -15.58
N GLY A 32 3.20 -12.84 -15.41
CA GLY A 32 2.44 -12.20 -16.48
C GLY A 32 1.10 -12.87 -16.79
N GLU A 33 0.70 -13.89 -16.02
CA GLU A 33 -0.58 -14.61 -16.16
C GLU A 33 -1.74 -13.82 -15.52
N LEU A 34 -1.92 -12.58 -15.99
CA LEU A 34 -2.91 -11.65 -15.46
C LEU A 34 -4.33 -12.14 -15.69
N LYS A 35 -5.21 -11.89 -14.72
CA LYS A 35 -6.65 -12.17 -14.86
C LYS A 35 -7.32 -11.02 -15.60
N GLU A 36 -8.44 -11.31 -16.26
CA GLU A 36 -9.35 -10.27 -16.74
C GLU A 36 -9.72 -9.30 -15.60
N GLY A 37 -9.55 -8.00 -15.84
CA GLY A 37 -9.75 -6.95 -14.84
C GLY A 37 -8.51 -6.62 -13.99
N ASP A 38 -7.39 -7.35 -14.16
CA ASP A 38 -6.10 -6.90 -13.66
C ASP A 38 -5.55 -5.78 -14.58
N VAL A 39 -4.80 -4.86 -14.03
CA VAL A 39 -4.01 -3.87 -14.77
C VAL A 39 -2.53 -4.17 -14.51
N ASP A 40 -1.70 -4.20 -15.55
CA ASP A 40 -0.26 -4.51 -15.42
C ASP A 40 0.52 -3.32 -14.82
N PHE A 41 0.18 -2.97 -13.58
CA PHE A 41 0.74 -1.86 -12.82
C PHE A 41 0.73 -2.15 -11.32
N CYS A 42 1.45 -1.35 -10.53
CA CYS A 42 1.41 -1.39 -9.07
C CYS A 42 -0.04 -1.40 -8.55
N TYR A 43 -0.36 -2.34 -7.65
CA TYR A 43 -1.73 -2.56 -7.13
C TYR A 43 -2.79 -2.88 -8.17
N GLY A 44 -2.41 -3.27 -9.39
CA GLY A 44 -3.35 -3.51 -10.48
C GLY A 44 -4.17 -4.80 -10.35
N SER A 45 -3.99 -5.58 -9.27
CA SER A 45 -4.83 -6.75 -8.99
C SER A 45 -6.30 -6.36 -8.87
N ARG A 46 -7.18 -7.02 -9.64
CA ARG A 46 -8.64 -6.92 -9.52
C ARG A 46 -9.18 -7.35 -8.16
N ASP A 47 -8.39 -8.15 -7.43
CA ASP A 47 -8.71 -8.61 -6.07
C ASP A 47 -8.37 -7.54 -5.01
N GLY A 48 -7.68 -6.47 -5.41
CA GLY A 48 -7.31 -5.31 -4.60
C GLY A 48 -8.30 -4.14 -4.76
N LEU A 49 -8.39 -3.30 -3.74
CA LEU A 49 -9.35 -2.20 -3.65
C LEU A 49 -8.70 -0.82 -3.69
N LEU A 50 -7.36 -0.71 -3.86
CA LEU A 50 -6.69 0.58 -3.80
C LEU A 50 -7.20 1.51 -4.90
N TRP A 51 -7.12 1.07 -6.16
CA TRP A 51 -7.58 1.86 -7.30
C TRP A 51 -9.08 2.15 -7.26
N PRO A 52 -9.98 1.19 -6.95
CA PRO A 52 -11.40 1.49 -6.73
C PRO A 52 -11.66 2.53 -5.63
N ILE A 53 -10.90 2.49 -4.52
CA ILE A 53 -11.02 3.48 -3.45
C ILE A 53 -10.59 4.87 -3.93
N LEU A 54 -9.44 4.97 -4.59
CA LEU A 54 -8.92 6.24 -5.09
C LEU A 54 -9.79 6.83 -6.20
N ASP A 55 -10.29 5.97 -7.10
CA ASP A 55 -11.26 6.34 -8.13
C ASP A 55 -12.52 6.95 -7.51
N LYS A 56 -13.09 6.32 -6.48
CA LYS A 56 -14.26 6.87 -5.76
C LYS A 56 -13.95 8.14 -4.95
N ILE A 57 -12.73 8.28 -4.45
CA ILE A 57 -12.33 9.50 -3.71
C ILE A 57 -12.25 10.70 -4.65
N PHE A 58 -11.72 10.49 -5.85
CA PHE A 58 -11.32 11.56 -6.76
C PHE A 58 -12.12 11.68 -8.06
N GLY A 59 -13.05 10.76 -8.32
CA GLY A 59 -13.86 10.73 -9.55
C GLY A 59 -12.98 10.61 -10.79
N LEU A 60 -12.13 9.57 -10.85
CA LEU A 60 -11.11 9.43 -11.90
C LEU A 60 -11.64 8.76 -13.17
N ASP A 61 -12.73 7.99 -13.07
CA ASP A 61 -13.30 7.18 -14.15
C ASP A 61 -12.25 6.19 -14.70
N LEU A 62 -11.63 5.45 -13.79
CA LEU A 62 -10.55 4.52 -14.13
C LEU A 62 -11.05 3.32 -14.93
N LYS A 63 -10.27 2.97 -15.95
CA LYS A 63 -10.32 1.69 -16.65
C LYS A 63 -9.59 0.61 -15.86
N PHE A 64 -10.09 -0.61 -15.94
CA PHE A 64 -9.58 -1.76 -15.19
C PHE A 64 -9.16 -2.93 -16.09
N GLU A 65 -9.17 -2.73 -17.40
CA GLU A 65 -8.60 -3.66 -18.35
C GLU A 65 -7.07 -3.54 -18.41
N THR A 66 -6.38 -4.63 -18.73
CA THR A 66 -4.93 -4.63 -18.96
C THR A 66 -4.57 -3.89 -20.26
N THR A 67 -4.55 -2.55 -20.20
CA THR A 67 -4.32 -1.67 -21.36
C THR A 67 -3.34 -0.56 -21.00
N ALA A 68 -2.66 -0.01 -22.02
CA ALA A 68 -1.78 1.15 -21.84
C ALA A 68 -2.55 2.36 -21.26
N GLU A 69 -3.79 2.59 -21.71
CA GLU A 69 -4.64 3.67 -21.20
C GLU A 69 -4.92 3.53 -19.70
N ALA A 70 -5.24 2.33 -19.21
CA ALA A 70 -5.47 2.09 -17.79
C ALA A 70 -4.20 2.38 -16.94
N ILE A 71 -3.01 2.09 -17.49
CA ILE A 71 -1.72 2.41 -16.85
C ILE A 71 -1.51 3.92 -16.84
N GLU A 72 -1.67 4.59 -17.99
CA GLU A 72 -1.51 6.03 -18.14
C GLU A 72 -2.43 6.83 -17.21
N GLN A 73 -3.70 6.40 -17.04
CA GLN A 73 -4.62 7.04 -16.09
C GLN A 73 -4.08 7.03 -14.65
N ARG A 74 -3.46 5.92 -14.23
CA ARG A 74 -2.88 5.74 -12.89
C ARG A 74 -1.63 6.58 -12.73
N GLU A 75 -0.73 6.54 -13.70
CA GLU A 75 0.49 7.36 -13.71
C GLU A 75 0.16 8.85 -13.71
N HIS A 76 -0.77 9.29 -14.56
CA HIS A 76 -1.22 10.68 -14.62
C HIS A 76 -1.78 11.15 -13.28
N PHE A 77 -2.64 10.34 -12.65
CA PHE A 77 -3.17 10.64 -11.32
C PHE A 77 -2.06 10.78 -10.28
N LEU A 78 -1.13 9.81 -10.23
CA LEU A 78 -0.01 9.80 -9.27
C LEU A 78 0.91 11.01 -9.45
N ILE A 79 1.29 11.32 -10.69
CA ILE A 79 2.11 12.49 -11.04
C ILE A 79 1.38 13.78 -10.63
N LYS A 80 0.12 13.96 -11.03
CA LYS A 80 -0.68 15.15 -10.75
C LYS A 80 -0.84 15.40 -9.24
N ARG A 81 -0.87 14.34 -8.43
CA ARG A 81 -0.99 14.43 -6.96
C ARG A 81 0.33 14.47 -6.22
N GLY A 82 1.48 14.31 -6.90
CA GLY A 82 2.77 14.18 -6.24
C GLY A 82 2.79 12.96 -5.30
N ILE A 83 2.26 11.83 -5.78
CA ILE A 83 2.19 10.56 -5.06
C ILE A 83 3.05 9.54 -5.78
N GLY A 84 3.93 8.89 -5.04
CA GLY A 84 4.63 7.70 -5.47
C GLY A 84 3.92 6.44 -4.98
N ILE A 85 4.22 5.31 -5.59
CA ILE A 85 3.70 4.00 -5.20
C ILE A 85 4.79 2.94 -5.27
N CYS A 86 4.90 2.13 -4.22
CA CYS A 86 5.79 0.99 -4.18
C CYS A 86 5.29 -0.06 -3.18
N ASP A 87 6.05 -1.15 -3.06
CA ASP A 87 5.82 -2.21 -2.09
C ASP A 87 7.11 -2.48 -1.28
N MET A 88 6.97 -3.08 -0.10
CA MET A 88 8.09 -3.36 0.80
C MET A 88 8.94 -4.54 0.36
N VAL A 89 8.34 -5.56 -0.27
CA VAL A 89 9.04 -6.79 -0.62
C VAL A 89 9.54 -6.69 -2.07
N ALA A 90 10.84 -6.88 -2.26
CA ALA A 90 11.46 -6.98 -3.57
C ALA A 90 11.28 -8.39 -4.15
N SER A 91 11.49 -9.41 -3.32
CA SER A 91 11.31 -10.80 -3.69
C SER A 91 11.00 -11.68 -2.45
N ALA A 92 10.43 -12.85 -2.68
CA ALA A 92 10.27 -13.88 -1.65
C ALA A 92 10.25 -15.29 -2.28
N ARG A 93 10.50 -16.32 -1.48
CA ARG A 93 10.27 -17.72 -1.85
C ARG A 93 8.89 -18.18 -1.39
N ARG A 94 8.24 -19.02 -2.19
CA ARG A 94 6.95 -19.63 -1.87
C ARG A 94 6.98 -21.15 -2.11
N GLU A 95 6.47 -21.91 -1.15
CA GLU A 95 6.18 -23.34 -1.35
C GLU A 95 4.92 -23.55 -2.20
N LYS A 96 3.87 -22.77 -1.91
CA LYS A 96 2.60 -22.75 -2.65
C LYS A 96 2.43 -21.41 -3.38
N ILE A 97 2.02 -21.46 -4.64
CA ILE A 97 1.82 -20.28 -5.47
C ILE A 97 0.45 -19.68 -5.14
N ASP A 98 0.38 -18.92 -4.05
CA ASP A 98 -0.78 -18.14 -3.65
C ASP A 98 -0.42 -16.70 -3.28
N ALA A 99 -1.44 -15.85 -3.14
CA ALA A 99 -1.27 -14.45 -2.76
C ALA A 99 -1.24 -14.22 -1.23
N SER A 100 -1.17 -15.28 -0.42
CA SER A 100 -1.18 -15.14 1.04
C SER A 100 0.15 -14.60 1.54
N ASP A 101 0.11 -13.62 2.44
CA ASP A 101 1.32 -13.09 3.07
C ASP A 101 2.00 -14.13 3.98
N ILE A 102 1.23 -15.10 4.52
CA ILE A 102 1.74 -16.12 5.46
C ILE A 102 2.72 -17.08 4.76
N GLY A 103 2.51 -17.33 3.46
CA GLY A 103 3.31 -18.28 2.68
C GLY A 103 4.65 -17.74 2.20
N MET A 104 5.01 -16.50 2.54
CA MET A 104 6.29 -15.91 2.14
C MET A 104 7.43 -16.37 3.04
N LEU A 105 8.47 -16.94 2.41
CA LEU A 105 9.73 -17.33 3.00
C LEU A 105 10.87 -16.49 2.39
N GLU A 106 12.01 -16.41 3.07
CA GLU A 106 13.22 -15.74 2.55
C GLU A 106 12.92 -14.33 1.96
N VAL A 107 12.17 -13.53 2.72
CA VAL A 107 11.70 -12.22 2.25
C VAL A 107 12.86 -11.24 2.10
N GLU A 108 13.06 -10.75 0.88
CA GLU A 108 14.00 -9.68 0.56
C GLU A 108 13.24 -8.34 0.53
N LEU A 109 13.67 -7.39 1.35
CA LEU A 109 13.01 -6.09 1.48
C LEU A 109 13.67 -5.03 0.60
N ARG A 110 12.86 -4.16 0.00
CA ARG A 110 13.32 -2.92 -0.60
C ARG A 110 13.87 -1.99 0.47
N ASP A 111 14.87 -1.19 0.10
CA ASP A 111 15.43 -0.20 1.00
C ASP A 111 14.64 1.11 1.00
N LEU A 112 13.53 1.10 1.75
CA LEU A 112 12.66 2.27 1.83
C LEU A 112 13.33 3.45 2.54
N VAL A 113 14.32 3.21 3.41
CA VAL A 113 15.08 4.30 4.05
C VAL A 113 15.96 4.99 3.01
N ALA A 114 16.69 4.23 2.20
CA ALA A 114 17.49 4.76 1.09
C ALA A 114 16.61 5.49 0.05
N ILE A 115 15.46 4.91 -0.33
CA ILE A 115 14.49 5.55 -1.24
C ILE A 115 14.06 6.90 -0.69
N LEU A 116 13.75 6.99 0.60
CA LEU A 116 13.38 8.26 1.21
C LEU A 116 14.53 9.26 1.16
N GLN A 117 15.75 8.87 1.48
CA GLN A 117 16.93 9.75 1.42
C GLN A 117 17.15 10.35 0.02
N GLN A 118 16.95 9.54 -1.02
CA GLN A 118 17.03 9.97 -2.43
C GLN A 118 15.86 10.89 -2.84
N ASN A 119 14.75 10.89 -2.10
CA ASN A 119 13.54 11.65 -2.40
C ASN A 119 13.21 12.63 -1.26
N PRO A 120 13.90 13.79 -1.19
CA PRO A 120 13.86 14.72 -0.06
C PRO A 120 12.50 15.43 0.13
N LYS A 121 11.61 15.35 -0.86
CA LYS A 121 10.25 15.91 -0.77
C LYS A 121 9.24 14.97 -0.09
N ILE A 122 9.54 13.67 0.02
CA ILE A 122 8.62 12.70 0.63
C ILE A 122 8.56 12.88 2.15
N ASP A 123 7.44 13.40 2.64
CA ASP A 123 7.20 13.64 4.06
C ASP A 123 6.27 12.60 4.72
N THR A 124 5.55 11.82 3.91
CA THR A 124 4.52 10.90 4.39
C THR A 124 4.58 9.55 3.69
N LEU A 125 4.62 8.47 4.48
CA LEU A 125 4.35 7.11 4.04
C LEU A 125 2.90 6.73 4.34
N LEU A 126 2.20 6.20 3.35
CA LEU A 126 0.84 5.66 3.46
C LEU A 126 0.93 4.14 3.37
N PHE A 127 1.03 3.47 4.51
CA PHE A 127 1.04 2.01 4.55
C PHE A 127 -0.37 1.47 4.30
N THR A 128 -0.53 0.64 3.28
CA THR A 128 -1.80 -0.03 2.95
C THR A 128 -1.95 -1.34 3.74
N GLY A 129 -1.64 -1.27 5.03
CA GLY A 129 -1.66 -2.37 5.98
C GLY A 129 -0.82 -2.03 7.23
N GLY A 130 -1.34 -2.34 8.41
CA GLY A 130 -0.65 -2.03 9.67
C GLY A 130 0.46 -3.02 10.04
N ASN A 131 0.87 -2.98 11.30
CA ASN A 131 1.88 -3.88 11.90
C ASN A 131 1.39 -5.34 12.11
N SER A 132 0.48 -5.85 11.27
CA SER A 132 0.21 -7.28 11.23
C SER A 132 1.41 -8.02 10.62
N LYS A 133 1.61 -9.29 10.98
CA LYS A 133 2.70 -10.11 10.42
C LYS A 133 2.67 -10.01 8.89
N ASN A 134 3.83 -9.71 8.31
CA ASN A 134 4.04 -9.54 6.86
C ASN A 134 3.25 -8.40 6.20
N GLY A 135 2.67 -7.47 6.98
CA GLY A 135 2.16 -6.20 6.46
C GLY A 135 3.29 -5.22 6.13
N PRO A 136 2.99 -4.14 5.39
CA PRO A 136 4.00 -3.19 4.96
C PRO A 136 4.62 -2.42 6.15
N GLU A 137 3.83 -1.99 7.15
CA GLU A 137 4.40 -1.38 8.36
C GLU A 137 5.28 -2.36 9.15
N TYR A 138 4.90 -3.64 9.20
CA TYR A 138 5.68 -4.67 9.88
C TYR A 138 7.06 -4.85 9.23
N PHE A 139 7.10 -4.97 7.90
CA PHE A 139 8.35 -5.05 7.17
C PHE A 139 9.16 -3.77 7.27
N PHE A 140 8.52 -2.60 7.23
CA PHE A 140 9.22 -1.35 7.42
C PHE A 140 9.86 -1.24 8.80
N ARG A 141 9.16 -1.65 9.87
CA ARG A 141 9.74 -1.72 11.22
C ARG A 141 10.94 -2.67 11.29
N ARG A 142 10.92 -3.79 10.55
CA ARG A 142 12.10 -4.68 10.44
C ARG A 142 13.26 -3.96 9.75
N LYS A 143 13.00 -3.30 8.61
CA LYS A 143 14.01 -2.56 7.86
C LYS A 143 14.61 -1.41 8.66
N LEU A 144 13.80 -0.68 9.44
CA LEU A 144 14.28 0.40 10.32
C LEU A 144 15.29 -0.08 11.37
N LYS A 145 15.21 -1.33 11.84
CA LYS A 145 16.17 -1.87 12.82
C LYS A 145 17.58 -1.98 12.24
N GLU A 146 17.72 -2.20 10.93
CA GLU A 146 19.02 -2.21 10.25
C GLU A 146 19.71 -0.83 10.33
N TYR A 147 18.91 0.24 10.47
CA TYR A 147 19.37 1.61 10.65
C TYR A 147 19.40 2.07 12.11
N ASN A 148 19.14 1.17 13.07
CA ASN A 148 18.94 1.52 14.50
C ASN A 148 17.81 2.54 14.74
N LEU A 149 16.78 2.53 13.88
CA LEU A 149 15.64 3.43 13.96
C LEU A 149 14.38 2.72 14.50
N SER A 150 13.45 3.53 15.01
CA SER A 150 12.13 3.06 15.43
C SER A 150 11.04 4.09 15.15
N LEU A 151 9.81 3.61 14.97
CA LEU A 151 8.63 4.47 14.81
C LEU A 151 8.14 4.96 16.17
N LYS A 152 8.04 6.29 16.33
CA LYS A 152 7.45 6.96 17.49
C LYS A 152 5.95 7.14 17.28
N LEU A 153 5.13 6.71 18.24
CA LEU A 153 3.68 6.82 18.16
C LEU A 153 3.24 8.29 18.28
N VAL A 154 2.40 8.75 17.35
CA VAL A 154 1.74 10.07 17.38
C VAL A 154 0.25 9.93 17.66
N SER A 155 -0.41 8.96 17.01
CA SER A 155 -1.83 8.67 17.22
C SER A 155 -2.08 7.18 17.19
N ASN A 156 -2.73 6.67 18.24
CA ASN A 156 -3.16 5.27 18.30
C ASN A 156 -4.57 5.04 17.73
N LYS A 157 -5.28 6.11 17.34
CA LYS A 157 -6.59 6.00 16.68
C LYS A 157 -6.38 5.48 15.26
N ALA A 158 -7.22 4.53 14.81
CA ALA A 158 -7.13 4.04 13.43
C ALA A 158 -7.55 5.13 12.42
N PRO A 159 -6.78 5.37 11.34
CA PRO A 159 -5.49 4.75 11.04
C PRO A 159 -4.36 5.29 11.93
N ARG A 160 -3.50 4.39 12.44
CA ARG A 160 -2.44 4.77 13.39
C ARG A 160 -1.42 5.67 12.71
N ILE A 161 -0.91 6.64 13.44
CA ILE A 161 0.08 7.59 12.95
C ILE A 161 1.35 7.46 13.78
N HIS A 162 2.48 7.36 13.09
CA HIS A 162 3.80 7.42 13.71
C HIS A 162 4.69 8.43 12.99
N THR A 163 5.85 8.71 13.59
CA THR A 163 6.94 9.45 12.95
C THR A 163 8.27 8.75 13.21
N PHE A 164 9.25 9.03 12.37
CA PHE A 164 10.65 8.69 12.61
C PHE A 164 11.54 9.73 11.94
N GLN A 165 12.82 9.77 12.31
CA GLN A 165 13.81 10.66 11.72
C GLN A 165 14.76 9.84 10.85
N LEU A 166 15.06 10.35 9.65
CA LEU A 166 16.05 9.74 8.77
C LEU A 166 17.46 9.95 9.30
N PRO A 167 18.37 8.99 9.04
CA PRO A 167 19.69 8.97 9.67
C PRO A 167 20.63 10.06 9.13
N GLU A 168 20.55 10.41 7.84
CA GLU A 168 21.48 11.37 7.22
C GLU A 168 21.22 12.83 7.57
N ASN A 169 19.95 13.25 7.63
CA ASN A 169 19.60 14.67 7.72
C ASN A 169 18.58 14.98 8.84
N GLY A 170 18.21 13.99 9.66
CA GLY A 170 17.23 14.17 10.74
C GLY A 170 15.81 14.53 10.26
N ARG A 171 15.53 14.49 8.95
CA ARG A 171 14.22 14.80 8.39
C ARG A 171 13.18 13.87 9.01
N THR A 172 12.12 14.47 9.55
CA THR A 172 11.01 13.72 10.14
C THR A 172 10.06 13.28 9.04
N VAL A 173 9.79 11.97 8.99
CA VAL A 173 8.81 11.38 8.08
C VAL A 173 7.65 10.84 8.89
N LYS A 174 6.43 11.16 8.47
CA LYS A 174 5.18 10.67 9.05
C LYS A 174 4.79 9.35 8.39
N THR A 175 4.24 8.43 9.16
CA THR A 175 3.62 7.22 8.62
C THR A 175 2.16 7.15 9.02
N VAL A 176 1.31 6.70 8.10
CA VAL A 176 -0.12 6.48 8.31
C VAL A 176 -0.43 5.04 7.95
N SER A 177 -0.93 4.27 8.91
CA SER A 177 -1.24 2.85 8.75
C SER A 177 -2.72 2.65 8.42
N LEU A 178 -3.03 2.68 7.13
CA LEU A 178 -4.36 2.49 6.59
C LEU A 178 -4.78 1.02 6.69
N ILE A 179 -6.09 0.78 6.73
CA ILE A 179 -6.64 -0.57 6.59
C ILE A 179 -6.31 -1.09 5.20
N ALA A 180 -5.79 -2.30 5.10
CA ALA A 180 -5.42 -2.89 3.83
C ALA A 180 -6.58 -2.89 2.82
N PRO A 181 -6.32 -2.48 1.57
CA PRO A 181 -7.29 -2.46 0.49
C PRO A 181 -7.37 -3.86 -0.14
N SER A 182 -7.56 -4.89 0.68
CA SER A 182 -7.67 -6.29 0.25
C SER A 182 -8.99 -6.90 0.70
N GLY A 183 -9.50 -7.86 -0.08
CA GLY A 183 -10.69 -8.63 0.31
C GLY A 183 -10.51 -9.36 1.65
N ALA A 184 -9.31 -9.86 1.93
CA ALA A 184 -9.00 -10.55 3.20
C ALA A 184 -9.23 -9.66 4.44
N ALA A 185 -9.02 -8.34 4.31
CA ALA A 185 -9.25 -7.39 5.39
C ALA A 185 -10.74 -7.08 5.64
N ASN A 186 -11.67 -7.49 4.76
CA ASN A 186 -13.10 -7.21 4.93
C ASN A 186 -13.68 -7.81 6.22
N ARG A 187 -13.24 -9.02 6.61
CA ARG A 187 -13.67 -9.63 7.88
C ARG A 187 -13.25 -8.79 9.08
N ALA A 188 -12.02 -8.28 9.08
CA ALA A 188 -11.52 -7.41 10.13
C ALA A 188 -12.25 -6.05 10.14
N VAL A 189 -12.58 -5.48 8.98
CA VAL A 189 -13.41 -4.26 8.89
C VAL A 189 -14.78 -4.50 9.52
N GLY A 190 -15.42 -5.63 9.23
CA GLY A 190 -16.74 -6.00 9.76
C GLY A 190 -16.81 -6.04 11.30
N SER A 191 -15.69 -6.30 11.98
CA SER A 191 -15.65 -6.34 13.44
C SER A 191 -15.38 -4.96 14.09
N LEU A 192 -14.97 -3.95 13.32
CA LEU A 192 -14.66 -2.62 13.85
C LEU A 192 -15.91 -1.90 14.36
N SER A 193 -15.83 -1.36 15.57
CA SER A 193 -16.91 -0.57 16.17
C SER A 193 -17.30 0.65 15.32
N ALA A 194 -16.32 1.31 14.69
CA ALA A 194 -16.56 2.43 13.78
C ALA A 194 -17.35 2.01 12.53
N TYR A 195 -17.04 0.84 11.97
CA TYR A 195 -17.77 0.30 10.82
C TYR A 195 -19.21 -0.08 11.19
N LYS A 196 -19.40 -0.75 12.34
CA LYS A 196 -20.74 -1.10 12.86
C LYS A 196 -21.61 0.14 13.04
N LYS A 197 -21.08 1.18 13.70
CA LYS A 197 -21.77 2.47 13.86
C LYS A 197 -22.14 3.12 12.52
N MET A 198 -21.25 3.04 11.52
CA MET A 198 -21.55 3.51 10.17
C MET A 198 -22.70 2.72 9.55
N LYS A 199 -22.69 1.38 9.66
CA LYS A 199 -23.75 0.51 9.14
C LYS A 199 -25.10 0.69 9.83
N ASP A 200 -25.11 0.94 11.13
CA ASP A 200 -26.33 1.21 11.89
C ASP A 200 -27.01 2.49 11.40
N LYS A 201 -26.22 3.50 11.04
CA LYS A 201 -26.71 4.78 10.52
C LYS A 201 -27.00 4.76 9.02
N PHE A 202 -26.23 3.99 8.26
CA PHE A 202 -26.23 3.91 6.79
C PHE A 202 -26.16 2.44 6.34
N PRO A 203 -27.28 1.70 6.38
CA PRO A 203 -27.31 0.27 6.08
C PRO A 203 -26.88 -0.09 4.66
N GLU A 204 -26.91 0.85 3.72
CA GLU A 204 -26.46 0.69 2.33
C GLU A 204 -24.93 0.74 2.17
N LYS A 205 -24.20 1.38 3.11
CA LYS A 205 -22.75 1.51 3.00
C LYS A 205 -22.04 0.16 3.10
N THR A 206 -20.95 0.04 2.35
CA THR A 206 -20.13 -1.16 2.22
C THR A 206 -18.80 -1.02 2.96
N THR A 207 -18.01 -2.11 2.99
CA THR A 207 -16.62 -2.05 3.49
C THR A 207 -15.70 -1.21 2.59
N VAL A 208 -16.09 -0.97 1.33
CA VAL A 208 -15.38 -0.05 0.43
C VAL A 208 -15.67 1.39 0.84
N ASP A 209 -16.94 1.74 1.09
CA ASP A 209 -17.33 3.09 1.56
C ASP A 209 -16.63 3.48 2.86
N PHE A 210 -16.55 2.54 3.80
CA PHE A 210 -15.81 2.75 5.04
C PHE A 210 -14.32 3.04 4.81
N ARG A 211 -13.69 2.35 3.86
CA ARG A 211 -12.29 2.61 3.51
C ARG A 211 -12.13 3.93 2.76
N VAL A 212 -13.06 4.29 1.89
CA VAL A 212 -13.09 5.61 1.22
C VAL A 212 -13.10 6.73 2.25
N GLU A 213 -13.97 6.65 3.27
CA GLU A 213 -14.02 7.63 4.36
C GLU A 213 -12.73 7.66 5.18
N GLN A 214 -12.10 6.50 5.40
CA GLN A 214 -10.84 6.42 6.13
C GLN A 214 -9.64 6.95 5.32
N TYR A 215 -9.61 6.71 4.01
CA TYR A 215 -8.48 7.06 3.15
C TYR A 215 -8.51 8.56 2.80
N ARG A 216 -9.70 9.11 2.53
CA ARG A 216 -9.90 10.48 2.04
C ARG A 216 -9.12 11.57 2.82
N PRO A 217 -8.97 11.54 4.15
CA PRO A 217 -8.21 12.57 4.88
C PRO A 217 -6.69 12.56 4.65
N PHE A 218 -6.14 11.52 4.00
CA PHE A 218 -4.70 11.30 3.85
C PHE A 218 -4.19 11.42 2.40
N PHE A 219 -5.09 11.58 1.44
CA PHE A 219 -4.83 11.71 0.00
C PHE A 219 -5.36 13.04 -0.53
#